data_AF-A0A495KGL9-F1
#
_entry.id   AF-A0A495KGL9-F1
#
_cell.length_a   1.000
_cell.length_b   1.000
_cell.length_c   1.000
_cell.angle_alpha   90.00
_cell.angle_beta   90.00
_cell.angle_gamma   90.00
#
_symmetry.space_group_name_H-M   'P 1'
#
loop_
_entity.id
_entity.type
_entity.pdbx_description
1 polymer ?
#
loop_
_entity_poly.entity_id
_entity_poly.type
_entity_poly.pdbx_seq_one_letter_code
_entity_poly.pdbx_strand_id
1 'polypeptide(L)'
;MADFEKAFKRTGIFEGGYTDNPDDNGNWTGGKKGVGDLVGTNYGISAPVYMAYIKRKPTVQDIKNMPHAAVKDIYKKTYWSPIRGNEINDQEVANGIYDMAVNSGVGTAIKLAKRAKRIPENKITSKMDDDFLNLLNQQ
;
A
#
# COMPACT_ATOMS: atom_id res chain seq x y z
N MET A 1 -14.48 3.65 -14.08
CA MET A 1 -13.91 3.68 -12.72
C MET A 1 -13.40 2.31 -12.36
N ALA A 2 -12.12 2.23 -12.00
CA ALA A 2 -11.43 0.99 -11.67
C ALA A 2 -11.90 0.44 -10.32
N ASP A 3 -11.82 -0.88 -10.19
CA ASP A 3 -12.28 -1.64 -9.05
C ASP A 3 -11.08 -2.08 -8.20
N PHE A 4 -11.10 -1.66 -6.93
CA PHE A 4 -10.10 -2.05 -5.94
C PHE A 4 -10.03 -3.57 -5.72
N GLU A 5 -11.16 -4.28 -5.73
CA GLU A 5 -11.20 -5.73 -5.50
C GLU A 5 -10.38 -6.48 -6.54
N LYS A 6 -10.45 -6.03 -7.79
CA LYS A 6 -9.69 -6.62 -8.90
C LYS A 6 -8.20 -6.36 -8.72
N ALA A 7 -7.81 -5.14 -8.33
CA ALA A 7 -6.42 -4.79 -8.09
C ALA A 7 -5.84 -5.55 -6.89
N PHE A 8 -6.56 -5.55 -5.76
CA PHE A 8 -6.14 -6.19 -4.51
C PHE A 8 -5.93 -7.70 -4.65
N LYS A 9 -6.81 -8.39 -5.40
CA LYS A 9 -6.66 -9.84 -5.66
C LYS A 9 -5.39 -10.18 -6.46
N ARG A 10 -4.86 -9.25 -7.28
CA ARG A 10 -3.68 -9.49 -8.11
C ARG A 10 -2.36 -9.37 -7.35
N THR A 11 -2.35 -8.71 -6.19
CA THR A 11 -1.11 -8.40 -5.45
C THR A 11 -0.51 -9.60 -4.69
N GLY A 12 -1.14 -10.78 -4.71
CA GLY A 12 -0.59 -11.99 -4.08
C GLY A 12 -0.46 -11.92 -2.55
N ILE A 13 -1.09 -10.93 -1.90
CA ILE A 13 -0.93 -10.64 -0.47
C ILE A 13 -1.30 -11.83 0.42
N PHE A 14 -2.28 -12.63 -0.04
CA PHE A 14 -2.74 -13.81 0.67
C PHE A 14 -1.77 -15.00 0.60
N GLU A 15 -0.75 -14.93 -0.26
CA GLU A 15 0.37 -15.87 -0.29
C GLU A 15 1.43 -15.52 0.76
N GLY A 16 1.44 -14.28 1.25
CA GLY A 16 2.31 -13.81 2.33
C GLY A 16 1.80 -14.24 3.71
N GLY A 17 2.64 -14.95 4.46
CA GLY A 17 2.32 -15.45 5.80
C GLY A 17 2.95 -14.64 6.93
N TYR A 18 2.74 -15.14 8.16
CA TYR A 18 3.37 -14.58 9.35
C TYR A 18 4.89 -14.79 9.33
N THR A 19 5.63 -13.75 9.70
CA THR A 19 7.06 -13.82 10.01
C THR A 19 7.40 -12.98 11.23
N ASP A 20 8.38 -13.41 12.00
CA ASP A 20 8.86 -12.77 13.23
C ASP A 20 10.38 -12.57 13.26
N ASN A 21 11.01 -12.54 12.08
CA ASN A 21 12.44 -12.30 11.96
C ASN A 21 12.87 -11.02 12.72
N PRO A 22 13.68 -11.10 13.78
CA PRO A 22 14.10 -9.94 14.58
C PRO A 22 15.00 -8.97 13.81
N ASP A 23 15.61 -9.39 12.71
CA ASP A 23 16.42 -8.53 11.85
C ASP A 23 15.58 -7.65 10.90
N ASP A 24 14.29 -7.96 10.75
CA ASP A 24 13.36 -7.15 9.99
C ASP A 24 12.70 -6.10 10.89
N ASN A 25 12.95 -4.83 10.58
CA ASN A 25 12.36 -3.68 11.25
C ASN A 25 10.83 -3.72 11.29
N GLY A 26 10.18 -4.30 10.28
CA GLY A 26 8.73 -4.38 10.17
C GLY A 26 8.08 -5.22 11.27
N ASN A 27 8.82 -6.17 11.85
CA ASN A 27 8.32 -7.07 12.90
C ASN A 27 8.26 -6.41 14.29
N TRP A 28 8.86 -5.22 14.45
CA TRP A 28 8.93 -4.50 15.71
C TRP A 28 7.87 -3.40 15.78
N THR A 29 7.13 -3.29 16.89
CA THR A 29 6.09 -2.25 17.03
C THR A 29 6.63 -0.82 16.90
N GLY A 30 7.92 -0.60 17.18
CA GLY A 30 8.59 0.68 16.98
C GLY A 30 9.10 0.93 15.56
N GLY A 31 8.90 0.00 14.62
CA GLY A 31 9.33 0.13 13.22
C GLY A 31 10.85 0.09 13.01
N LYS A 32 11.60 -0.35 14.04
CA LYS A 32 13.05 -0.51 14.00
C LYS A 32 13.45 -1.67 14.89
N LYS A 33 14.46 -2.43 14.46
CA LYS A 33 15.06 -3.52 15.23
C LYS A 33 15.36 -3.08 16.67
N GLY A 34 14.86 -3.87 17.63
CA GLY A 34 15.05 -3.65 19.07
C GLY A 34 14.21 -2.52 19.66
N VAL A 35 13.29 -1.89 18.91
CA VAL A 35 12.45 -0.80 19.40
C VAL A 35 11.00 -1.28 19.54
N GLY A 36 10.52 -1.35 20.79
CA GLY A 36 9.19 -1.89 21.11
C GLY A 36 9.20 -3.41 21.21
N ASP A 37 8.06 -4.05 20.89
CA ASP A 37 7.92 -5.51 20.97
C ASP A 37 8.07 -6.15 19.59
N LEU A 38 8.72 -7.30 19.54
CA LEU A 38 8.76 -8.17 18.36
C LEU A 38 7.44 -8.95 18.27
N VAL A 39 6.51 -8.47 17.44
CA VAL A 39 5.17 -9.05 17.26
C VAL A 39 4.97 -9.69 15.90
N GLY A 40 5.88 -9.41 14.96
CA GLY A 40 5.87 -9.95 13.61
C GLY A 40 5.11 -9.09 12.60
N THR A 41 5.14 -9.55 11.36
CA THR A 41 4.35 -9.06 10.22
C THR A 41 3.49 -10.20 9.71
N ASN A 42 2.41 -9.86 9.01
CA ASN A 42 1.58 -10.84 8.32
C ASN A 42 0.90 -10.16 7.13
N TYR A 43 0.64 -10.88 6.04
CA TYR A 43 0.01 -10.32 4.84
C TYR A 43 0.71 -9.04 4.31
N GLY A 44 2.05 -8.96 4.43
CA GLY A 44 2.82 -7.78 4.06
C GLY A 44 2.59 -6.53 4.93
N ILE A 45 1.82 -6.65 6.01
CA ILE A 45 1.51 -5.55 6.94
C ILE A 45 2.45 -5.63 8.14
N SER A 46 3.17 -4.53 8.35
CA SER A 46 4.11 -4.42 9.46
C SER A 46 3.44 -4.11 10.79
N ALA A 47 4.11 -4.50 11.88
CA ALA A 47 3.69 -4.22 13.25
C ALA A 47 3.29 -2.75 13.48
N PRO A 48 4.07 -1.72 13.07
CA PRO A 48 3.68 -0.32 13.28
C PRO A 48 2.46 0.08 12.43
N VAL A 49 2.32 -0.46 11.21
CA VAL A 49 1.15 -0.18 10.36
C VAL A 49 -0.11 -0.76 11.00
N TYR A 50 -0.07 -2.00 11.44
CA TYR A 50 -1.22 -2.62 12.09
C TYR A 50 -1.55 -1.96 13.43
N MET A 51 -0.53 -1.59 14.22
CA MET A 51 -0.69 -0.82 15.45
C MET A 51 -1.43 0.51 15.22
N ALA A 52 -1.04 1.26 14.19
CA ALA A 52 -1.71 2.51 13.81
C ALA A 52 -3.17 2.25 13.39
N TYR A 53 -3.44 1.12 12.74
CA TYR A 53 -4.79 0.73 12.32
C TYR A 53 -5.71 0.38 13.50
N ILE A 54 -5.26 -0.50 14.40
CA ILE A 54 -6.07 -0.95 15.56
C ILE A 54 -6.03 0.03 16.73
N LYS A 55 -5.19 1.07 16.66
CA LYS A 55 -5.03 2.15 17.66
C LYS A 55 -4.65 1.67 19.06
N ARG A 56 -3.95 0.54 19.14
CA ARG A 56 -3.36 -0.02 20.37
C ARG A 56 -2.15 -0.86 20.00
N LYS A 57 -1.30 -1.16 20.98
CA LYS A 57 -0.19 -2.09 20.80
C LYS A 57 -0.74 -3.48 20.39
N PRO A 58 -0.34 -4.04 19.24
CA PRO A 58 -0.72 -5.38 18.84
C PRO A 58 0.06 -6.43 19.64
N THR A 59 -0.52 -7.60 19.80
CA THR A 59 0.15 -8.82 20.25
C THR A 59 0.54 -9.67 19.04
N VAL A 60 1.39 -10.68 19.25
CA VAL A 60 1.67 -11.71 18.22
C VAL A 60 0.38 -12.34 17.70
N GLN A 61 -0.59 -12.62 18.60
CA GLN A 61 -1.85 -13.24 18.20
C GLN A 61 -2.71 -12.30 17.36
N ASP A 62 -2.67 -10.99 17.63
CA ASP A 62 -3.38 -10.00 16.81
C ASP A 62 -2.82 -9.96 15.38
N ILE A 63 -1.50 -10.12 15.21
CA ILE A 63 -0.84 -10.15 13.89
C ILE A 63 -1.15 -11.46 13.15
N LYS A 64 -1.07 -12.61 13.84
CA LYS A 64 -1.39 -13.92 13.25
C LYS A 64 -2.86 -14.03 12.85
N ASN A 65 -3.77 -13.52 13.67
CA ASN A 65 -5.22 -13.57 13.42
C ASN A 65 -5.75 -12.30 12.75
N MET A 66 -4.91 -11.56 12.03
CA MET A 66 -5.33 -10.33 11.37
C MET A 66 -6.52 -10.60 10.43
N PRO A 67 -7.70 -9.99 10.67
CA PRO A 67 -8.87 -10.26 9.85
C PRO A 67 -8.62 -9.84 8.41
N HIS A 68 -9.04 -10.65 7.43
CA HIS A 68 -8.89 -10.31 6.00
C HIS A 68 -9.57 -8.98 5.65
N ALA A 69 -10.67 -8.65 6.34
CA ALA A 69 -11.32 -7.35 6.19
C ALA A 69 -10.40 -6.19 6.63
N ALA A 70 -9.63 -6.35 7.70
CA ALA A 70 -8.65 -5.37 8.17
C ALA A 70 -7.48 -5.24 7.19
N VAL A 71 -6.94 -6.36 6.70
CA VAL A 71 -5.89 -6.37 5.66
C VAL A 71 -6.34 -5.54 4.46
N LYS A 72 -7.51 -5.87 3.93
CA LYS A 72 -8.09 -5.22 2.77
C LYS A 72 -8.33 -3.73 2.98
N ASP A 73 -8.85 -3.34 4.14
CA ASP A 73 -9.09 -1.93 4.47
C ASP A 73 -7.77 -1.15 4.62
N ILE A 74 -6.73 -1.75 5.22
CA ILE A 74 -5.39 -1.17 5.29
C ILE A 74 -4.84 -0.94 3.88
N TYR A 75 -4.91 -1.95 3.00
CA TYR A 75 -4.41 -1.80 1.62
C TYR A 75 -5.17 -0.74 0.83
N LYS A 76 -6.49 -0.69 1.00
CA LYS A 76 -7.33 0.34 0.37
C LYS A 76 -6.91 1.73 0.84
N LYS A 77 -6.80 1.95 2.15
CA LYS A 77 -6.48 3.25 2.74
C LYS A 77 -5.04 3.70 2.46
N THR A 78 -4.09 2.77 2.53
CA THR A 78 -2.66 3.09 2.44
C THR A 78 -2.17 3.22 1.00
N TYR A 79 -2.72 2.45 0.05
CA TYR A 79 -2.19 2.40 -1.31
C TYR A 79 -3.21 2.80 -2.39
N TRP A 80 -4.45 2.30 -2.32
CA TRP A 80 -5.45 2.56 -3.37
C TRP A 80 -6.06 3.96 -3.33
N SER A 81 -6.51 4.40 -2.15
CA SER A 81 -7.13 5.72 -1.99
C SER A 81 -6.16 6.87 -2.29
N PRO A 82 -4.88 6.84 -1.86
CA PRO A 82 -3.93 7.92 -2.15
C PRO A 82 -3.58 8.08 -3.63
N ILE A 83 -3.69 7.00 -4.42
CA ILE A 83 -3.55 7.07 -5.88
C ILE A 83 -4.87 7.41 -6.58
N ARG A 84 -5.94 7.66 -5.83
CA ARG A 84 -7.30 7.92 -6.33
C ARG A 84 -7.79 6.82 -7.28
N GLY A 85 -7.49 5.55 -6.97
CA GLY A 85 -7.73 4.45 -7.90
C GLY A 85 -9.19 4.30 -8.35
N ASN A 86 -10.16 4.62 -7.50
CA ASN A 86 -11.58 4.63 -7.86
C ASN A 86 -11.95 5.67 -8.93
N GLU A 87 -11.10 6.68 -9.14
CA GLU A 87 -11.34 7.76 -10.09
C GLU A 87 -10.60 7.55 -11.42
N ILE A 88 -9.76 6.50 -11.50
CA ILE A 88 -9.09 6.12 -12.74
C ILE A 88 -10.07 5.26 -13.57
N ASN A 89 -10.24 5.59 -14.85
CA ASN A 89 -11.17 4.91 -15.75
C ASN A 89 -10.66 3.53 -16.18
N ASP A 90 -9.38 3.45 -16.53
CA ASP A 90 -8.72 2.25 -17.02
C ASP A 90 -8.24 1.36 -15.85
N GLN A 91 -8.75 0.13 -15.81
CA GLN A 91 -8.42 -0.84 -14.76
C GLN A 91 -6.96 -1.26 -14.78
N GLU A 92 -6.34 -1.45 -15.95
CA GLU A 92 -4.95 -1.92 -16.03
C GLU A 92 -3.97 -0.80 -15.66
N VAL A 93 -4.29 0.46 -16.02
CA VAL A 93 -3.56 1.62 -15.51
C VAL A 93 -3.63 1.69 -13.99
N ALA A 94 -4.83 1.55 -13.41
CA ALA A 94 -5.00 1.55 -11.96
C ALA A 94 -4.27 0.39 -11.28
N ASN A 95 -4.31 -0.82 -11.87
CA ASN A 95 -3.59 -1.99 -11.39
C ASN A 95 -2.08 -1.74 -11.34
N GLY A 96 -1.49 -1.19 -12.40
CA GLY A 96 -0.05 -0.93 -12.47
C GLY A 96 0.42 0.13 -11.47
N ILE A 97 -0.34 1.22 -11.30
CA ILE A 97 -0.02 2.25 -10.30
C ILE A 97 -0.16 1.69 -8.89
N TYR A 98 -1.21 0.90 -8.64
CA TYR A 98 -1.45 0.27 -7.34
C TYR A 98 -0.36 -0.75 -6.97
N ASP A 99 0.00 -1.63 -7.90
CA ASP A 99 1.07 -2.62 -7.68
C ASP A 99 2.40 -1.95 -7.35
N MET A 100 2.77 -0.91 -8.10
CA MET A 100 3.94 -0.10 -7.82
C MET A 100 3.82 0.61 -6.45
N ALA A 101 2.63 1.06 -6.07
CA ALA A 101 2.42 1.72 -4.79
C ALA A 101 2.60 0.76 -3.61
N VAL A 102 2.16 -0.48 -3.75
CA VAL A 102 2.37 -1.53 -2.73
C VAL A 102 3.86 -1.86 -2.59
N ASN A 103 4.55 -2.08 -3.71
CA ASN A 103 5.95 -2.54 -3.70
C ASN A 103 6.97 -1.43 -3.40
N SER A 104 6.69 -0.18 -3.83
CA SER A 104 7.67 0.92 -3.80
C SER A 104 7.15 2.20 -3.14
N GLY A 105 5.93 2.18 -2.60
CA GLY A 105 5.27 3.31 -1.97
C GLY A 105 4.52 4.20 -2.96
N VAL A 106 3.40 4.76 -2.49
CA VAL A 106 2.47 5.64 -3.24
C VAL A 106 3.21 6.77 -3.97
N GLY A 107 4.11 7.46 -3.27
CA GLY A 107 4.81 8.61 -3.85
C GLY A 107 5.71 8.24 -5.02
N THR A 108 6.39 7.09 -4.94
CA THR A 108 7.21 6.56 -6.02
C THR A 108 6.34 6.16 -7.20
N ALA A 109 5.25 5.44 -6.94
CA ALA A 109 4.31 4.99 -7.97
C ALA A 109 3.75 6.15 -8.80
N ILE A 110 3.29 7.20 -8.13
CA ILE A 110 2.75 8.39 -8.81
C ILE A 110 3.83 9.09 -9.65
N LYS A 111 5.05 9.27 -9.11
CA LYS A 111 6.15 9.87 -9.87
C LYS A 111 6.48 9.07 -11.12
N LEU A 112 6.58 7.75 -11.01
CA LEU A 112 6.85 6.87 -12.14
C LEU A 112 5.73 6.90 -13.17
N ALA A 113 4.47 6.90 -12.75
CA ALA A 113 3.33 7.03 -13.65
C ALA A 113 3.35 8.37 -14.42
N LYS A 114 3.68 9.48 -13.74
CA LYS A 114 3.85 10.79 -14.38
C LYS A 114 4.98 10.80 -15.41
N ARG A 115 6.11 10.15 -15.10
CA ARG A 115 7.23 9.97 -16.06
C ARG A 115 6.82 9.15 -17.28
N ALA A 116 6.04 8.08 -17.09
CA ALA A 116 5.53 7.26 -18.19
C ALA A 116 4.63 8.06 -19.14
N LYS A 117 3.90 9.06 -18.62
CA LYS A 117 3.13 10.03 -19.41
C LYS A 117 3.96 11.22 -19.91
N ARG A 118 5.30 11.18 -19.79
CA ARG A 118 6.25 12.20 -20.24
C ARG A 118 5.98 13.60 -19.67
N ILE A 119 5.45 13.67 -18.45
CA ILE A 119 5.31 14.95 -17.74
C ILE A 119 6.72 15.50 -17.45
N PRO A 120 6.98 16.80 -17.70
CA PRO A 120 8.28 17.43 -17.42
C PRO A 120 8.70 17.25 -15.94
N GLU A 121 9.98 16.96 -15.69
CA GLU A 121 10.48 16.61 -14.34
C GLU A 121 10.20 17.71 -13.31
N ASN A 122 10.23 19.00 -13.71
CA ASN A 122 9.91 20.13 -12.84
C ASN A 122 8.43 20.21 -12.43
N LYS A 123 7.54 19.41 -13.04
CA LYS A 123 6.12 19.30 -12.70
C LYS A 123 5.78 17.99 -11.98
N ILE A 124 6.77 17.12 -11.72
CA ILE A 124 6.54 15.82 -11.09
C ILE A 124 6.45 15.97 -9.58
N THR A 125 5.28 15.65 -9.03
CA THR A 125 5.01 15.58 -7.60
C THR A 125 4.72 14.14 -7.17
N SER A 126 4.86 13.84 -5.87
CA SER A 126 4.53 12.52 -5.30
C SER A 126 3.04 12.30 -5.02
N LYS A 127 2.17 13.24 -5.42
CA LYS A 127 0.74 13.21 -5.12
C LYS A 127 -0.07 13.17 -6.42
N MET A 128 -1.19 12.46 -6.36
CA MET A 128 -2.18 12.45 -7.43
C MET A 128 -2.92 13.79 -7.38
N ASP A 129 -2.87 14.54 -8.47
CA ASP A 129 -3.58 15.82 -8.66
C ASP A 129 -4.62 15.68 -9.78
N ASP A 130 -5.52 16.65 -9.88
CA ASP A 130 -6.64 16.61 -10.83
C ASP A 130 -6.14 16.63 -12.28
N ASP A 131 -5.11 17.42 -12.59
CA ASP A 131 -4.52 17.48 -13.92
C ASP A 131 -4.01 16.11 -14.38
N PHE A 132 -3.26 15.42 -13.51
CA PHE A 132 -2.74 14.10 -13.84
C PHE A 132 -3.85 13.04 -13.91
N LEU A 133 -4.82 13.09 -12.99
CA LEU A 133 -5.96 12.17 -13.03
C LEU A 133 -6.77 12.33 -14.33
N ASN A 134 -7.04 13.57 -14.74
CA ASN A 134 -7.71 13.87 -16.00
C ASN A 134 -6.92 13.32 -17.19
N LEU A 135 -5.59 13.49 -17.20
CA LEU A 135 -4.72 12.92 -18.24
C LEU A 135 -4.79 11.39 -18.29
N LEU A 136 -4.86 10.70 -17.15
CA LEU A 136 -5.00 9.24 -17.13
C LEU A 136 -6.33 8.78 -17.75
N ASN A 137 -7.38 9.58 -17.59
CA ASN A 137 -8.75 9.30 -17.99
C ASN A 137 -9.11 9.72 -19.42
N GLN A 138 -8.23 10.43 -20.12
CA GLN A 138 -8.41 10.86 -21.52
C GLN A 138 -8.03 9.79 -22.55
N GLN A 139 -7.86 8.53 -22.12
CA GLN A 139 -7.52 7.39 -22.99
C GLN A 139 -8.76 6.72 -23.57
#